data_AF-A0A8H6F094-F1
#
_entry.id   AF-A0A8H6F094-F1
#
_cell.length_a   1.000
_cell.length_b   1.000
_cell.length_c   1.000
_cell.angle_alpha   90.00
_cell.angle_beta   90.00
_cell.angle_gamma   90.00
#
_symmetry.space_group_name_H-M   'P 1'
#
loop_
_entity.id
_entity.type
_entity.pdbx_description
1 polymer ?
#
loop_
_entity_poly.entity_id
_entity_poly.type
_entity_poly.pdbx_seq_one_letter_code
_entity_poly.pdbx_strand_id
1 'polypeptide(L)'
;MIITSTYQTSYASLHKYIGYDMDQAIALWNSALNVAKNAVKKSGRDDVIIAGSIGPYATLLANGSEYNGDYQGVTDEELIEYHTPLFEFYENSDVDIICIETIPSFQELKVIIGLAKKYTSKEFFISINPQTGSALSDGTSLIEVAQLFAEINDPRFVAVGINCTSYENVDQISTYLTDFPLFIYPNLGFVYDTTVHKFVSKVLQESTWSKSVAKWLAFQMLRLLVVVVAPLQRKSSKLHN
;
A
#
# COMPACT_ATOMS: atom_id res chain seq x y z
N MET A 1 -2.93 3.98 -13.15
CA MET A 1 -1.79 3.43 -12.40
C MET A 1 -1.98 1.94 -12.22
N ILE A 2 -0.91 1.16 -12.34
CA ILE A 2 -0.82 -0.24 -11.91
C ILE A 2 0.31 -0.37 -10.90
N ILE A 3 0.17 -1.26 -9.93
CA ILE A 3 1.17 -1.48 -8.87
C ILE A 3 1.86 -2.82 -9.14
N THR A 4 3.19 -2.84 -9.04
CA THR A 4 4.00 -4.07 -9.19
C THR A 4 3.69 -5.08 -8.08
N SER A 5 3.78 -6.37 -8.39
CA SER A 5 3.45 -7.46 -7.45
C SER A 5 4.61 -7.81 -6.50
N THR A 6 5.03 -6.83 -5.72
CA THR A 6 6.28 -6.86 -4.92
C THR A 6 6.07 -6.57 -3.44
N TYR A 7 4.82 -6.32 -3.02
CA TYR A 7 4.40 -6.00 -1.65
C TYR A 7 5.08 -6.85 -0.55
N GLN A 8 5.10 -8.18 -0.69
CA GLN A 8 5.70 -9.10 0.30
C GLN A 8 7.08 -9.64 -0.10
N THR A 9 7.73 -8.99 -1.07
CA THR A 9 8.95 -9.53 -1.70
C THR A 9 10.23 -8.82 -1.26
N SER A 10 10.27 -8.21 -0.07
CA SER A 10 11.52 -7.69 0.48
C SER A 10 12.60 -8.78 0.50
N TYR A 11 13.87 -8.36 0.39
CA TYR A 11 14.96 -9.33 0.39
C TYR A 11 14.94 -10.21 1.65
N ALA A 12 14.71 -9.60 2.82
CA ALA A 12 14.62 -10.34 4.08
C ALA A 12 13.52 -11.43 4.03
N SER A 13 12.35 -11.13 3.46
CA SER A 13 11.26 -12.12 3.33
C SER A 13 11.61 -13.23 2.35
N LEU A 14 12.15 -12.89 1.18
CA LEU A 14 12.55 -13.87 0.17
C LEU A 14 13.68 -14.77 0.67
N HIS A 15 14.66 -14.19 1.35
CA HIS A 15 15.77 -14.93 1.95
C HIS A 15 15.29 -15.87 3.05
N LYS A 16 14.50 -15.36 4.01
CA LYS A 16 14.03 -16.14 5.17
C LYS A 16 13.11 -17.29 4.79
N TYR A 17 12.15 -17.06 3.89
CA TYR A 17 11.07 -18.03 3.62
C TYR A 17 11.28 -18.87 2.36
N ILE A 18 12.08 -18.40 1.40
CA ILE A 18 12.34 -19.10 0.13
C ILE A 18 13.82 -19.48 -0.02
N GLY A 19 14.73 -18.83 0.71
CA GLY A 19 16.17 -19.10 0.63
C GLY A 19 16.86 -18.41 -0.54
N TYR A 20 16.25 -17.34 -1.09
CA TYR A 20 16.84 -16.61 -2.21
C TYR A 20 18.05 -15.79 -1.76
N ASP A 21 19.06 -15.73 -2.61
CA ASP A 21 20.12 -14.72 -2.53
C ASP A 21 19.67 -13.39 -3.18
N MET A 22 20.55 -12.38 -3.14
CA MET A 22 20.24 -11.06 -3.71
C MET A 22 20.01 -11.10 -5.22
N ASP A 23 20.77 -11.90 -5.98
CA ASP A 23 20.63 -11.98 -7.43
C ASP A 23 19.28 -12.60 -7.81
N GLN A 24 18.85 -13.63 -7.08
CA GLN A 24 17.55 -14.25 -7.23
C GLN A 24 16.40 -13.32 -6.84
N ALA A 25 16.57 -12.52 -5.78
CA ALA A 25 15.61 -11.49 -5.38
C ALA A 25 15.45 -10.42 -6.48
N ILE A 26 16.56 -9.90 -7.00
CA ILE A 26 16.57 -8.93 -8.11
C ILE A 26 15.93 -9.52 -9.37
N ALA A 27 16.17 -10.79 -9.68
CA ALA A 27 15.54 -11.47 -10.81
C ALA A 27 14.00 -11.56 -10.64
N LEU A 28 13.52 -11.84 -9.43
CA LEU A 28 12.09 -11.85 -9.12
C LEU A 28 11.47 -10.45 -9.29
N TRP A 29 12.10 -9.41 -8.75
CA TRP A 29 11.59 -8.03 -8.87
C TRP A 29 11.55 -7.56 -10.32
N ASN A 30 12.58 -7.87 -11.11
CA ASN A 30 12.59 -7.62 -12.56
C ASN A 30 11.45 -8.37 -13.27
N SER A 31 11.17 -9.61 -12.88
CA SER A 31 10.04 -10.37 -13.42
C SER A 31 8.70 -9.68 -13.11
N ALA A 32 8.47 -9.25 -11.87
CA ALA A 32 7.27 -8.51 -11.48
C ALA A 32 7.11 -7.19 -12.26
N LEU A 33 8.18 -6.43 -12.43
CA LEU A 33 8.19 -5.21 -13.24
C LEU A 33 7.89 -5.50 -14.72
N ASN A 34 8.49 -6.55 -15.29
CA ASN A 34 8.24 -6.94 -16.67
C ASN A 34 6.78 -7.36 -16.90
N VAL A 35 6.14 -8.02 -15.93
CA VAL A 35 4.70 -8.33 -16.00
C VAL A 35 3.89 -7.03 -16.07
N ALA A 36 4.18 -6.05 -15.23
CA ALA A 36 3.51 -4.75 -15.24
C ALA A 36 3.70 -4.02 -16.59
N LYS A 37 4.93 -3.90 -17.09
CA LYS A 37 5.25 -3.29 -18.38
C LYS A 37 4.55 -3.98 -19.55
N ASN A 38 4.50 -5.31 -19.53
CA ASN A 38 3.79 -6.10 -20.54
C ASN A 38 2.27 -5.86 -20.48
N ALA A 39 1.70 -5.69 -19.29
CA ALA A 39 0.28 -5.35 -19.14
C ALA A 39 -0.03 -3.95 -19.73
N VAL A 40 0.81 -2.94 -19.44
CA VAL A 40 0.69 -1.61 -20.05
C VAL A 40 0.75 -1.70 -21.57
N LYS A 41 1.77 -2.36 -22.11
CA LYS A 41 1.94 -2.55 -23.56
C LYS A 41 0.72 -3.23 -24.21
N LYS A 42 0.19 -4.30 -23.58
CA LYS A 42 -0.98 -5.02 -24.09
C LYS A 42 -2.27 -4.21 -24.00
N SER A 43 -2.36 -3.26 -23.06
CA SER A 43 -3.53 -2.39 -22.95
C SER A 43 -3.64 -1.38 -24.10
N GLY A 44 -2.53 -1.11 -24.80
CA GLY A 44 -2.48 -0.11 -25.88
C GLY A 44 -2.57 1.34 -25.39
N ARG A 45 -2.51 1.57 -24.07
CA ARG A 45 -2.53 2.88 -23.44
C ARG A 45 -1.11 3.39 -23.17
N ASP A 46 -0.90 4.68 -23.36
CA ASP A 46 0.34 5.41 -23.10
C ASP A 46 0.29 6.24 -21.80
N ASP A 47 -0.88 6.34 -21.15
CA ASP A 47 -1.13 7.13 -19.94
C ASP A 47 -1.11 6.30 -18.64
N VAL A 48 -0.60 5.07 -18.68
CA VAL A 48 -0.60 4.17 -17.51
C VAL A 48 0.71 4.26 -16.75
N ILE A 49 0.63 4.87 -15.57
CA ILE A 49 1.72 4.91 -14.57
C ILE A 49 1.96 3.52 -13.96
N ILE A 50 3.21 3.08 -13.86
CA ILE A 50 3.69 1.89 -13.15
C ILE A 50 4.29 2.31 -11.81
N ALA A 51 3.69 1.83 -10.72
CA ALA A 51 4.17 2.08 -9.37
C ALA A 51 4.95 0.89 -8.80
N GLY A 52 6.15 1.15 -8.29
CA GLY A 52 6.97 0.19 -7.56
C GLY A 52 6.46 -0.01 -6.14
N SER A 53 5.91 -1.18 -5.80
CA SER A 53 5.38 -1.46 -4.45
C SER A 53 6.50 -1.80 -3.49
N ILE A 54 6.49 -1.14 -2.33
CA ILE A 54 7.26 -1.48 -1.14
C ILE A 54 6.25 -1.66 0.01
N GLY A 55 6.12 -2.89 0.51
CA GLY A 55 5.27 -3.21 1.65
C GLY A 55 5.98 -3.03 3.00
N PRO A 56 5.23 -3.10 4.12
CA PRO A 56 5.77 -2.87 5.45
C PRO A 56 6.62 -4.04 5.94
N TYR A 57 7.43 -3.78 6.96
CA TYR A 57 8.19 -4.76 7.74
C TYR A 57 7.31 -5.87 8.31
N ALA A 58 6.06 -5.54 8.64
CA ALA A 58 5.06 -6.49 9.09
C ALA A 58 4.91 -7.74 8.19
N THR A 59 5.16 -7.62 6.89
CA THR A 59 5.10 -8.75 5.94
C THR A 59 6.19 -9.80 6.22
N LEU A 60 7.34 -9.41 6.79
CA LEU A 60 8.41 -10.33 7.21
C LEU A 60 8.01 -11.17 8.41
N LEU A 61 7.23 -10.59 9.32
CA LEU A 61 6.83 -11.27 10.55
C LEU A 61 5.82 -12.38 10.29
N ALA A 62 5.04 -12.27 9.20
CA ALA A 62 4.05 -13.25 8.75
C ALA A 62 3.07 -13.71 9.86
N ASN A 63 2.87 -12.87 10.87
CA ASN A 63 2.10 -13.14 12.09
C ASN A 63 0.86 -12.23 12.22
N GLY A 64 0.55 -11.44 11.19
CA GLY A 64 -0.54 -10.47 11.21
C GLY A 64 -0.21 -9.11 11.82
N SER A 65 1.07 -8.81 12.09
CA SER A 65 1.48 -7.48 12.58
C SER A 65 1.10 -6.31 11.66
N GLU A 66 0.68 -6.60 10.42
CA GLU A 66 0.10 -5.62 9.48
C GLU A 66 -1.16 -4.93 10.05
N TYR A 67 -1.82 -5.53 11.05
CA TYR A 67 -3.07 -5.04 11.64
C TYR A 67 -2.91 -4.49 13.06
N ASN A 68 -1.75 -4.62 13.69
CA ASN A 68 -1.51 -4.12 15.06
C ASN A 68 -0.22 -3.31 15.21
N GLY A 69 0.63 -3.25 14.17
CA GLY A 69 1.87 -2.48 14.16
C GLY A 69 2.92 -2.90 15.20
N ASP A 70 2.71 -4.01 15.91
CA ASP A 70 3.64 -4.50 16.94
C ASP A 70 4.74 -5.34 16.28
N TYR A 71 5.93 -4.76 16.23
CA TYR A 71 7.12 -5.36 15.63
C TYR A 71 8.07 -5.98 16.66
N GLN A 72 7.61 -6.16 17.90
CA GLN A 72 8.35 -6.90 18.95
C GLN A 72 9.75 -6.33 19.27
N GLY A 73 9.91 -5.00 19.18
CA GLY A 73 11.15 -4.32 19.57
C GLY A 73 12.19 -4.16 18.46
N VAL A 74 11.78 -4.19 17.19
CA VAL A 74 12.65 -3.89 16.03
C VAL A 74 13.32 -2.52 16.16
N THR A 75 14.58 -2.42 15.75
CA THR A 75 15.32 -1.15 15.74
C THR A 75 15.14 -0.39 14.42
N ASP A 76 15.47 0.91 14.43
CA ASP A 76 15.46 1.73 13.21
C ASP A 76 16.47 1.21 12.18
N GLU A 77 17.62 0.68 12.62
CA GLU A 77 18.64 0.07 11.76
C GLU A 77 18.09 -1.18 11.05
N GLU A 78 17.38 -2.05 11.76
CA GLU A 78 16.76 -3.24 11.16
C GLU A 78 15.70 -2.86 10.11
N LEU A 79 14.92 -1.81 10.38
CA LEU A 79 13.96 -1.26 9.40
C LEU A 79 14.66 -0.65 8.19
N ILE A 80 15.79 0.05 8.39
CA ILE A 80 16.62 0.57 7.31
C ILE A 80 17.15 -0.57 6.43
N GLU A 81 17.75 -1.60 7.04
CA GLU A 81 18.27 -2.77 6.34
C GLU A 81 17.18 -3.52 5.57
N TYR A 82 16.00 -3.64 6.16
CA TYR A 82 14.84 -4.29 5.54
C TYR A 82 14.39 -3.60 4.25
N HIS A 83 14.24 -2.28 4.29
CA HIS A 83 13.66 -1.50 3.19
C HIS A 83 14.65 -1.11 2.10
N THR A 84 15.92 -0.89 2.45
CA THR A 84 16.96 -0.36 1.54
C THR A 84 17.04 -1.12 0.20
N PRO A 85 17.05 -2.46 0.15
CA PRO A 85 17.21 -3.19 -1.11
C PRO A 85 16.12 -2.88 -2.16
N LEU A 86 14.86 -2.73 -1.74
CA LEU A 86 13.77 -2.41 -2.67
C LEU A 86 13.81 -0.94 -3.11
N PHE A 87 14.21 -0.02 -2.22
CA PHE A 87 14.45 1.37 -2.62
C PHE A 87 15.56 1.47 -3.68
N GLU A 88 16.69 0.79 -3.47
CA GLU A 88 17.81 0.77 -4.42
C GLU A 88 17.44 0.11 -5.76
N PHE A 89 16.67 -0.99 -5.71
CA PHE A 89 16.13 -1.62 -6.91
C PHE A 89 15.26 -0.66 -7.69
N TYR A 90 14.28 -0.02 -7.03
CA TYR A 90 13.33 0.83 -7.75
C TYR A 90 13.94 2.09 -8.30
N GLU A 91 14.91 2.70 -7.61
CA GLU A 91 15.59 3.91 -8.10
C GLU A 91 16.16 3.70 -9.50
N ASN A 92 16.73 2.52 -9.77
CA ASN A 92 17.34 2.16 -11.04
C ASN A 92 16.42 1.41 -12.00
N SER A 93 15.12 1.29 -11.67
CA SER A 93 14.15 0.55 -12.46
C SER A 93 13.26 1.46 -13.31
N ASP A 94 12.55 0.85 -14.25
CA ASP A 94 11.58 1.51 -15.14
C ASP A 94 10.20 1.76 -14.49
N VAL A 95 10.15 1.96 -13.17
CA VAL A 95 8.94 2.45 -12.50
C VAL A 95 8.85 3.97 -12.59
N ASP A 96 7.63 4.47 -12.70
CA ASP A 96 7.35 5.91 -12.79
C ASP A 96 7.33 6.55 -11.39
N ILE A 97 6.82 5.81 -10.39
CA ILE A 97 6.61 6.29 -9.02
C ILE A 97 6.85 5.16 -8.02
N ILE A 98 7.31 5.46 -6.80
CA ILE A 98 7.39 4.49 -5.70
C ILE A 98 6.11 4.54 -4.85
N CYS A 99 5.47 3.39 -4.69
CA CYS A 99 4.30 3.17 -3.86
C CYS A 99 4.75 2.47 -2.58
N ILE A 100 4.94 3.25 -1.51
CA ILE A 100 5.11 2.66 -0.18
C ILE A 100 3.71 2.47 0.41
N GLU A 101 3.30 1.23 0.63
CA GLU A 101 1.90 0.93 0.96
C GLU A 101 1.73 0.15 2.26
N THR A 102 0.57 0.35 2.89
CA THR A 102 0.11 -0.40 4.07
C THR A 102 0.96 -0.20 5.33
N ILE A 103 1.56 0.98 5.55
CA ILE A 103 2.43 1.23 6.71
C ILE A 103 1.61 1.30 8.00
N PRO A 104 1.75 0.34 8.95
CA PRO A 104 0.93 0.26 10.16
C PRO A 104 1.64 0.82 11.41
N SER A 105 2.92 1.16 11.31
CA SER A 105 3.77 1.60 12.42
C SER A 105 4.34 3.00 12.18
N PHE A 106 4.26 3.87 13.19
CA PHE A 106 4.78 5.22 13.16
C PHE A 106 6.31 5.26 13.20
N GLN A 107 6.95 4.30 13.88
CA GLN A 107 8.40 4.14 13.84
C GLN A 107 8.88 3.88 12.41
N GLU A 108 8.26 2.89 11.76
CA GLU A 108 8.56 2.54 10.38
C GLU A 108 8.28 3.69 9.42
N LEU A 109 7.17 4.41 9.61
CA LEU A 109 6.85 5.59 8.80
C LEU A 109 7.98 6.62 8.82
N LYS A 110 8.55 6.92 9.99
CA LYS A 110 9.71 7.84 10.12
C LYS A 110 10.93 7.32 9.35
N VAL A 111 11.25 6.03 9.50
CA VAL A 111 12.38 5.39 8.80
C VAL A 111 12.20 5.48 7.28
N ILE A 112 11.02 5.11 6.79
CA ILE A 112 10.67 5.14 5.36
C ILE A 112 10.79 6.55 4.79
N ILE A 113 10.32 7.58 5.49
CA ILE A 113 10.46 8.98 5.05
C ILE A 113 11.93 9.35 4.89
N GLY A 114 12.78 8.93 5.83
CA GLY A 114 14.24 9.11 5.75
C GLY A 114 14.86 8.39 4.55
N LEU A 115 14.47 7.13 4.33
CA LEU A 115 14.94 6.32 3.20
C LEU A 115 14.50 6.90 1.86
N ALA A 116 13.23 7.31 1.72
CA ALA A 116 12.72 7.91 0.50
C ALA A 116 13.50 9.17 0.13
N LYS A 117 13.75 10.06 1.12
CA LYS A 117 14.57 11.27 0.91
C LYS A 117 15.98 10.94 0.42
N LYS A 118 16.58 9.86 0.95
CA LYS A 118 17.97 9.45 0.70
C LYS A 118 18.17 8.68 -0.61
N TYR A 119 17.27 7.77 -0.94
CA TYR A 119 17.53 6.73 -1.96
C TYR A 119 16.75 6.89 -3.26
N THR A 120 15.66 7.67 -3.31
CA THR A 120 14.87 7.79 -4.55
C THR A 120 14.87 9.20 -5.11
N SER A 121 15.25 9.36 -6.38
CA SER A 121 15.02 10.59 -7.15
C SER A 121 13.59 10.66 -7.70
N LYS A 122 12.88 9.54 -7.74
CA LYS A 122 11.50 9.42 -8.25
C LYS A 122 10.48 10.00 -7.27
N GLU A 123 9.33 10.38 -7.81
CA GLU A 123 8.15 10.67 -7.01
C GLU A 123 7.76 9.45 -6.17
N PHE A 124 7.15 9.71 -5.02
CA PHE A 124 6.65 8.67 -4.13
C PHE A 124 5.41 9.12 -3.37
N PHE A 125 4.60 8.15 -3.00
CA PHE A 125 3.52 8.34 -2.03
C PHE A 125 3.62 7.27 -0.95
N ILE A 126 3.14 7.61 0.25
CA ILE A 126 3.14 6.70 1.39
C ILE A 126 1.70 6.48 1.81
N SER A 127 1.29 5.22 1.86
CA SER A 127 -0.06 4.84 2.26
C SER A 127 -0.04 4.21 3.64
N ILE A 128 -0.83 4.77 4.53
CA ILE A 128 -0.94 4.32 5.92
C ILE A 128 -2.04 3.28 6.07
N ASN A 129 -1.85 2.40 7.06
CA ASN A 129 -2.83 1.40 7.47
C ASN A 129 -3.36 1.72 8.89
N PRO A 130 -4.42 2.53 9.01
CA PRO A 130 -5.15 2.72 10.26
C PRO A 130 -6.27 1.67 10.42
N GLN A 131 -6.36 1.00 11.57
CA GLN A 131 -7.48 0.10 11.88
C GLN A 131 -8.71 0.83 12.46
N THR A 132 -8.56 2.10 12.82
CA THR A 132 -9.65 2.94 13.34
C THR A 132 -9.75 4.24 12.55
N GLY A 133 -10.82 5.00 12.76
CA GLY A 133 -10.98 6.32 12.15
C GLY A 133 -10.01 7.39 12.66
N SER A 134 -9.24 7.14 13.73
CA SER A 134 -8.47 8.17 14.45
C SER A 134 -7.02 7.80 14.77
N ALA A 135 -6.60 6.56 14.52
CA ALA A 135 -5.25 6.10 14.85
C ALA A 135 -4.72 5.07 13.83
N LEU A 136 -3.40 5.07 13.68
CA LEU A 136 -2.65 4.04 12.96
C LEU A 136 -2.81 2.67 13.65
N SER A 137 -2.44 1.59 12.98
CA SER A 137 -2.55 0.23 13.54
C SER A 137 -1.76 0.03 14.84
N ASP A 138 -0.60 0.68 15.00
CA ASP A 138 0.18 0.67 16.25
C ASP A 138 -0.40 1.52 17.39
N GLY A 139 -1.54 2.19 17.15
CA GLY A 139 -2.23 3.04 18.13
C GLY A 139 -1.82 4.52 18.08
N THR A 140 -0.82 4.91 17.29
CA THR A 140 -0.41 6.31 17.13
C THR A 140 -1.55 7.16 16.57
N SER A 141 -1.78 8.34 17.13
CA SER A 141 -2.89 9.21 16.68
C SER A 141 -2.68 9.71 15.25
N LEU A 142 -3.76 9.84 14.47
CA LEU A 142 -3.66 10.41 13.12
C LEU A 142 -3.28 11.89 13.12
N ILE A 143 -3.41 12.58 14.26
CA ILE A 143 -2.89 13.94 14.45
C ILE A 143 -1.36 13.93 14.36
N GLU A 144 -0.70 13.02 15.09
CA GLU A 144 0.76 12.85 15.06
C GLU A 144 1.25 12.40 13.68
N VAL A 145 0.51 11.48 13.04
CA VAL A 145 0.80 11.04 11.67
C VAL A 145 0.73 12.20 10.67
N ALA A 146 -0.32 13.04 10.75
CA ALA A 146 -0.46 14.21 9.89
C ALA A 146 0.64 15.25 10.13
N GLN A 147 1.04 15.46 11.38
CA GLN A 147 2.17 16.34 11.72
C GLN A 147 3.47 15.83 11.08
N LEU A 148 3.76 14.53 11.17
CA LEU A 148 4.93 13.94 10.53
C LEU A 148 4.92 14.12 9.00
N PHE A 149 3.76 13.96 8.35
CA PHE A 149 3.64 14.22 6.91
C PHE A 149 3.86 15.69 6.57
N ALA A 150 3.41 16.63 7.40
CA ALA A 150 3.61 18.07 7.19
C ALA A 150 5.09 18.48 7.27
N GLU A 151 5.93 17.71 7.97
CA GLU A 151 7.38 17.92 8.04
C GLU A 151 8.14 17.42 6.78
N ILE A 152 7.45 16.74 5.85
CA ILE A 152 8.05 16.30 4.59
C ILE A 152 8.17 17.49 3.63
N ASN A 153 9.28 18.21 3.73
CA ASN A 153 9.68 19.20 2.74
C ASN A 153 10.44 18.54 1.57
N ASP A 154 9.75 17.74 0.77
CA ASP A 154 10.30 17.06 -0.40
C ASP A 154 9.29 17.12 -1.56
N PRO A 155 9.60 17.79 -2.69
CA PRO A 155 8.67 17.90 -3.82
C PRO A 155 8.37 16.56 -4.49
N ARG A 156 9.18 15.52 -4.24
CA ARG A 156 8.93 14.15 -4.73
C ARG A 156 7.82 13.45 -3.93
N PHE A 157 7.46 13.94 -2.75
CA PHE A 157 6.34 13.41 -1.98
C PHE A 157 5.02 13.95 -2.53
N VAL A 158 4.29 13.11 -3.27
CA VAL A 158 3.14 13.59 -4.07
C VAL A 158 1.77 13.36 -3.43
N ALA A 159 1.65 12.42 -2.48
CA ALA A 159 0.38 12.11 -1.83
C ALA A 159 0.53 11.31 -0.53
N VAL A 160 -0.49 11.43 0.34
CA VAL A 160 -0.76 10.46 1.41
C VAL A 160 -1.80 9.47 0.91
N GLY A 161 -1.54 8.19 1.10
CA GLY A 161 -2.49 7.13 0.79
C GLY A 161 -3.24 6.59 2.01
N ILE A 162 -4.46 6.13 1.80
CA ILE A 162 -5.27 5.41 2.79
C ILE A 162 -5.65 4.06 2.16
N ASN A 163 -5.06 2.98 2.65
CA ASN A 163 -5.29 1.63 2.13
C ASN A 163 -5.36 0.57 3.23
N CYS A 164 -5.85 -0.62 2.87
CA CYS A 164 -6.00 -1.77 3.77
C CYS A 164 -6.80 -1.52 5.07
N THR A 165 -7.54 -0.40 5.15
CA THR A 165 -8.51 -0.10 6.20
C THR A 165 -9.94 -0.44 5.73
N SER A 166 -10.84 -0.62 6.68
CA SER A 166 -12.28 -0.63 6.42
C SER A 166 -12.71 0.69 5.76
N TYR A 167 -13.57 0.62 4.75
CA TYR A 167 -14.03 1.79 4.01
C TYR A 167 -14.82 2.77 4.88
N GLU A 168 -15.47 2.29 5.94
CA GLU A 168 -16.23 3.09 6.90
C GLU A 168 -15.33 4.09 7.66
N ASN A 169 -14.03 3.79 7.81
CA ASN A 169 -13.08 4.66 8.50
C ASN A 169 -12.57 5.82 7.63
N VAL A 170 -12.61 5.67 6.30
CA VAL A 170 -11.93 6.57 5.35
C VAL A 170 -12.39 8.01 5.52
N ASP A 171 -13.68 8.23 5.75
CA ASP A 171 -14.25 9.55 5.94
C ASP A 171 -13.62 10.28 7.13
N GLN A 172 -13.48 9.58 8.26
CA GLN A 172 -12.91 10.15 9.48
C GLN A 172 -11.40 10.34 9.32
N ILE A 173 -10.69 9.35 8.77
CA ILE A 173 -9.25 9.42 8.51
C ILE A 173 -8.92 10.64 7.64
N SER A 174 -9.70 10.86 6.58
CA SER A 174 -9.47 11.94 5.62
C SER A 174 -9.57 13.34 6.25
N THR A 175 -10.27 13.49 7.38
CA THR A 175 -10.34 14.78 8.10
C THR A 175 -9.02 15.21 8.73
N TYR A 176 -8.12 14.26 8.99
CA TYR A 176 -6.77 14.54 9.53
C TYR A 176 -5.76 14.88 8.43
N LEU A 177 -6.09 14.62 7.16
CA LEU A 177 -5.16 14.67 6.04
C LEU A 177 -5.61 15.69 4.96
N THR A 178 -6.35 16.72 5.36
CA THR A 178 -6.92 17.74 4.45
C THR A 178 -5.88 18.54 3.68
N ASP A 179 -4.67 18.64 4.22
CA ASP A 179 -3.60 19.45 3.65
C ASP A 179 -2.75 18.69 2.62
N PHE A 180 -3.04 17.41 2.39
CA PHE A 180 -2.27 16.54 1.49
C PHE A 180 -3.13 16.04 0.33
N PRO A 181 -2.56 15.92 -0.89
CA PRO A 181 -3.19 15.12 -1.92
C PRO A 181 -3.46 13.69 -1.42
N LEU A 182 -4.65 13.16 -1.67
CA LEU A 182 -5.09 11.86 -1.16
C LEU A 182 -5.22 10.80 -2.24
N PHE A 183 -4.65 9.63 -1.96
CA PHE A 183 -4.85 8.39 -2.70
C PHE A 183 -5.67 7.42 -1.83
N ILE A 184 -6.87 7.03 -2.26
CA ILE A 184 -7.79 6.21 -1.45
C ILE A 184 -8.00 4.87 -2.14
N TYR A 185 -7.75 3.77 -1.43
CA TYR A 185 -7.97 2.41 -1.95
C TYR A 185 -8.18 1.40 -0.80
N PRO A 186 -9.32 1.51 -0.08
CA PRO A 186 -9.62 0.71 1.11
C PRO A 186 -10.08 -0.72 0.77
N ASN A 187 -10.20 -1.54 1.82
CA ASN A 187 -10.78 -2.88 1.70
C ASN A 187 -12.29 -2.80 1.43
N LEU A 188 -12.76 -3.58 0.45
CA LEU A 188 -14.18 -3.71 0.13
C LEU A 188 -14.91 -4.63 1.12
N GLY A 189 -15.11 -4.23 2.37
CA GLY A 189 -15.90 -5.05 3.32
C GLY A 189 -15.40 -6.50 3.48
N PHE A 190 -14.19 -6.82 3.04
CA PHE A 190 -13.51 -8.07 3.32
C PHE A 190 -12.58 -7.83 4.49
N VAL A 191 -12.73 -8.63 5.53
CA VAL A 191 -11.85 -8.60 6.70
C VAL A 191 -10.94 -9.80 6.62
N TYR A 192 -9.64 -9.60 6.86
CA TYR A 192 -8.73 -10.73 7.03
C TYR A 192 -9.04 -11.41 8.36
N ASP A 193 -9.60 -12.62 8.30
CA ASP A 193 -9.82 -13.44 9.48
C ASP A 193 -8.50 -14.12 9.84
N THR A 194 -7.88 -13.66 10.92
CA THR A 194 -6.60 -14.17 11.45
C THR A 194 -6.71 -15.58 12.01
N THR A 195 -7.92 -16.08 12.29
CA THR A 195 -8.18 -17.44 12.80
C THR A 195 -8.15 -18.47 11.67
N VAL A 196 -8.66 -18.12 10.49
CA VAL A 196 -8.70 -19.03 9.33
C VAL A 196 -7.73 -18.63 8.22
N HIS A 197 -6.96 -17.57 8.42
CA HIS A 197 -6.00 -16.99 7.47
C HIS A 197 -6.61 -16.73 6.08
N LYS A 198 -7.84 -16.21 6.03
CA LYS A 198 -8.57 -15.92 4.79
C LYS A 198 -9.33 -14.61 4.90
N PHE A 199 -9.48 -13.93 3.76
CA PHE A 199 -10.44 -12.83 3.65
C PHE A 199 -11.87 -13.38 3.69
N VAL A 200 -12.66 -12.92 4.65
CA VAL A 200 -14.09 -13.23 4.77
C VAL A 200 -14.91 -12.01 4.39
N SER A 201 -15.99 -12.23 3.63
CA SER A 201 -16.91 -11.16 3.27
C SER A 201 -17.73 -10.76 4.49
N LYS A 202 -17.58 -9.52 4.94
CA LYS A 202 -18.69 -8.81 5.60
C LYS A 202 -19.72 -8.55 4.50
N VAL A 203 -21.01 -8.56 4.82
CA VAL A 203 -22.05 -8.25 3.83
C VAL A 203 -21.80 -6.83 3.33
N LEU A 204 -21.32 -6.70 2.09
CA LEU A 204 -21.16 -5.43 1.41
C LEU A 204 -22.55 -4.84 1.21
N GLN A 205 -22.85 -3.74 1.90
CA GLN A 205 -23.99 -2.92 1.53
C GLN A 205 -23.57 -2.06 0.35
N GLU A 206 -23.82 -2.54 -0.89
CA GLU A 206 -23.45 -1.85 -2.14
C GLU A 206 -23.91 -0.39 -2.17
N SER A 207 -25.08 -0.10 -1.58
CA SER A 207 -25.62 1.26 -1.46
C SER A 207 -24.77 2.15 -0.55
N THR A 208 -24.15 1.60 0.49
CA THR A 208 -23.26 2.31 1.41
C THR A 208 -21.91 2.55 0.76
N TRP A 209 -21.33 1.56 0.10
CA TRP A 209 -20.08 1.72 -0.67
C TRP A 209 -20.21 2.81 -1.74
N SER A 210 -21.28 2.76 -2.54
CA SER A 210 -21.51 3.74 -3.61
C SER A 210 -21.66 5.17 -3.07
N LYS A 211 -22.30 5.34 -1.90
CA LYS A 211 -22.39 6.63 -1.21
C LYS A 211 -21.03 7.10 -0.71
N SER A 212 -20.22 6.21 -0.13
CA SER A 212 -18.86 6.54 0.30
C SER A 212 -17.98 6.97 -0.87
N VAL A 213 -18.01 6.24 -1.98
CA VAL A 213 -17.31 6.61 -3.23
C VAL A 213 -17.73 8.00 -3.72
N ALA A 214 -19.05 8.28 -3.79
CA ALA A 214 -19.55 9.59 -4.20
C ALA A 214 -19.08 10.72 -3.26
N LYS A 215 -18.99 10.45 -1.95
CA LYS A 215 -18.47 11.39 -0.97
C LYS A 215 -16.98 11.66 -1.15
N TRP A 216 -16.17 10.63 -1.36
CA TRP A 216 -14.72 10.79 -1.56
C TRP A 216 -14.39 11.52 -2.85
N LEU A 217 -15.16 11.28 -3.92
CA LEU A 217 -15.03 12.03 -5.18
C LEU A 217 -15.25 13.54 -5.00
N ALA A 218 -15.91 13.96 -3.92
CA ALA A 218 -16.09 15.37 -3.58
C ALA A 218 -14.95 15.95 -2.71
N PHE A 219 -13.99 15.13 -2.25
CA PHE A 219 -12.84 15.63 -1.51
C PHE A 219 -11.93 16.42 -2.45
N GLN A 220 -11.73 17.71 -2.15
CA GLN A 220 -10.91 18.59 -2.98
C GLN A 220 -9.46 18.09 -3.11
N MET A 221 -8.96 17.37 -2.11
CA MET A 221 -7.61 16.82 -2.12
C MET A 221 -7.48 15.43 -2.76
N LEU A 222 -8.59 14.75 -3.09
CA LEU A 222 -8.51 13.45 -3.76
C LEU A 222 -7.82 13.60 -5.12
N ARG A 223 -6.83 12.74 -5.37
CA ARG A 223 -6.11 12.66 -6.66
C ARG A 223 -6.18 11.26 -7.28
N LEU A 224 -6.34 10.23 -6.46
CA LEU A 224 -6.48 8.86 -6.93
C LEU A 224 -7.49 8.11 -6.06
N LEU A 225 -8.41 7.39 -6.69
CA LEU A 225 -9.32 6.48 -6.02
C LEU A 225 -9.28 5.14 -6.75
N VAL A 226 -8.90 4.07 -6.06
CA VAL A 226 -9.07 2.71 -6.58
C VAL A 226 -10.37 2.14 -6.04
N VAL A 227 -11.29 1.87 -6.95
CA VAL A 227 -12.49 1.11 -6.66
C VAL A 227 -12.22 -0.30 -7.14
N VAL A 228 -12.00 -1.24 -6.22
CA VAL A 228 -12.08 -2.65 -6.59
C VAL A 228 -13.52 -2.88 -7.05
N VAL A 229 -13.69 -3.37 -8.27
CA VAL A 229 -15.01 -3.82 -8.74
C VAL A 229 -15.00 -5.31 -8.43
N ALA A 230 -15.80 -5.74 -7.45
CA ALA A 230 -16.00 -7.16 -7.22
C ALA A 230 -16.38 -7.80 -8.57
N PRO A 231 -15.78 -8.93 -8.97
CA PRO A 231 -16.13 -9.54 -10.23
C PRO A 231 -17.64 -9.75 -10.23
N LEU A 232 -18.34 -9.09 -11.16
CA LEU A 232 -19.73 -9.37 -11.47
C LEU A 232 -19.84 -10.89 -11.48
N GLN A 233 -20.59 -11.46 -10.53
CA GLN A 233 -20.85 -12.89 -10.54
C GLN A 233 -21.40 -13.18 -11.93
N ARG A 234 -20.59 -13.78 -12.80
CA ARG A 234 -21.09 -14.31 -14.06
C ARG A 234 -22.12 -15.33 -13.62
N LYS A 235 -23.41 -14.98 -13.77
CA LYS A 235 -24.49 -15.96 -13.68
C LYS A 235 -24.06 -17.08 -14.60
N SER A 236 -23.72 -18.24 -14.03
CA SER A 236 -23.47 -19.43 -14.80
C SER A 236 -24.79 -19.73 -15.52
N SER A 237 -24.91 -19.32 -16.78
CA SER A 237 -25.92 -19.86 -17.66
C SER A 237 -25.59 -21.34 -17.77
N LYS A 238 -26.36 -22.17 -17.06
CA LYS A 238 -26.37 -23.62 -17.26
C LYS A 238 -26.70 -23.85 -18.73
N LEU A 239 -25.68 -24.13 -19.53
CA LEU A 239 -25.85 -24.82 -20.80
C LEU A 239 -26.12 -26.28 -20.43
N HIS A 240 -27.40 -26.63 -20.34
CA HIS A 240 -27.81 -28.01 -20.43
C HIS A 240 -27.74 -28.41 -21.90
N ASN A 241 -26.80 -29.29 -22.23
CA ASN A 241 -26.91 -30.21 -23.35
C ASN A 241 -27.74 -31.42 -22.90
#